data_AF-A0A9W7ZZM5-F1
#
_entry.id   AF-A0A9W7ZZM5-F1
#
_cell.length_a   1.000
_cell.length_b   1.000
_cell.length_c   1.000
_cell.angle_alpha   90.00
_cell.angle_beta   90.00
_cell.angle_gamma   90.00
#
_symmetry.space_group_name_H-M   'P 1'
#
loop_
_entity.id
_entity.type
_entity.pdbx_description
1 polymer ?
#
loop_
_entity_poly.entity_id
_entity_poly.type
_entity_poly.pdbx_seq_one_letter_code
_entity_poly.pdbx_strand_id
1 'polypeptide(L)' 'MVISDIEETITIAEVNEDGTEKIKTVNRQVPMLFIRGDGVILVSPQLRLG' A
#
# COMPACT_ATOMS: atom_id res chain seq x y z
N MET A 1 0.39 15.31 2.21
CA MET A 1 1.44 15.10 1.20
C MET A 1 0.77 15.03 -0.17
N VAL A 2 1.42 15.55 -1.22
CA VAL A 2 0.95 15.40 -2.62
C VAL A 2 2.04 14.64 -3.37
N ILE A 3 1.68 13.54 -4.01
CA ILE A 3 2.62 12.67 -4.73
C ILE A 3 2.04 12.40 -6.14
N SER A 4 2.91 12.32 -7.14
CA SER A 4 2.57 11.96 -8.53
C SER A 4 3.08 10.56 -8.87
N ASP A 5 2.49 9.92 -9.89
CA ASP A 5 2.86 8.60 -10.41
C ASP A 5 2.95 7.53 -9.31
N ILE A 6 1.87 7.38 -8.55
CA ILE A 6 1.81 6.52 -7.37
C ILE A 6 1.34 5.11 -7.75
N GLU A 7 1.99 4.12 -7.15
CA GLU A 7 1.47 2.77 -6.99
C GLU A 7 1.03 2.58 -5.53
N GLU A 8 -0.25 2.31 -5.32
CA GLU A 8 -0.85 2.00 -4.02
C GLU A 8 -1.04 0.49 -3.91
N THR A 9 -0.51 -0.09 -2.84
CA THR A 9 -0.66 -1.51 -2.52
C THR A 9 -1.47 -1.66 -1.24
N ILE A 10 -2.64 -2.29 -1.35
CA ILE A 10 -3.52 -2.60 -0.22
C ILE A 10 -3.35 -4.08 0.12
N THR A 11 -2.94 -4.35 1.36
CA THR A 11 -2.80 -5.71 1.89
C THR A 11 -3.97 -6.03 2.81
N ILE A 12 -4.74 -7.06 2.47
CA ILE A 12 -5.92 -7.50 3.21
C ILE A 12 -5.63 -8.88 3.78
N ALA A 13 -5.73 -9.02 5.10
CA ALA A 13 -5.72 -10.31 5.77
C ALA A 13 -7.16 -10.87 5.76
N GLU A 14 -7.38 -11.93 4.99
CA GLU A 14 -8.65 -12.66 4.94
C GLU A 14 -8.52 -13.94 5.77
N VAL A 15 -9.50 -14.24 6.62
CA VAL A 15 -9.57 -15.49 7.37
C VAL A 15 -10.57 -16.40 6.67
N ASN A 16 -10.11 -17.57 6.24
CA ASN A 16 -10.96 -18.55 5.57
C ASN A 16 -11.82 -19.32 6.58
N GLU A 17 -12.84 -20.03 6.09
CA GLU A 17 -13.73 -20.86 6.91
C GLU A 17 -13.00 -22.00 7.64
N ASP A 18 -11.86 -22.44 7.12
CA ASP A 18 -10.98 -23.45 7.74
C ASP A 18 -10.01 -22.86 8.78
N GLY A 19 -10.12 -21.56 9.07
CA GLY A 19 -9.29 -20.85 10.05
C GLY A 19 -7.90 -20.47 9.53
N THR A 20 -7.62 -20.67 8.23
CA THR A 20 -6.34 -20.27 7.63
C THR A 20 -6.34 -18.79 7.28
N GLU A 21 -5.22 -18.12 7.54
CA GLU A 21 -5.00 -16.73 7.14
C GLU A 21 -4.47 -16.68 5.70
N LYS A 22 -5.14 -15.93 4.84
CA LYS A 22 -4.70 -15.65 3.48
C LYS A 22 -4.45 -14.17 3.31
N ILE A 23 -3.27 -13.83 2.80
CA ILE A 23 -2.92 -12.46 2.45
C ILE A 23 -3.34 -12.21 1.01
N LYS A 24 -4.19 -11.19 0.81
CA LYS A 24 -4.58 -10.70 -0.49
C LYS A 24 -3.99 -9.32 -0.73
N THR A 25 -3.44 -9.13 -1.92
CA THR A 25 -2.83 -7.87 -2.34
C THR A 25 -3.63 -7.27 -3.48
N VAL A 26 -3.99 -6.00 -3.37
CA VAL A 26 -4.63 -5.22 -4.44
C VAL A 26 -3.73 -4.04 -4.77
N ASN A 27 -3.31 -3.94 -6.03
CA ASN A 27 -2.49 -2.84 -6.52
C ASN A 27 -3.33 -1.87 -7.36
N ARG A 28 -3.08 -0.58 -7.19
CA ARG A 28 -3.75 0.48 -7.94
C ARG A 28 -2.73 1.53 -8.38
N GLN A 29 -2.81 1.91 -9.64
CA GLN A 29 -2.00 3.00 -10.18
C GLN A 29 -2.82 4.28 -10.24
N VAL A 30 -2.29 5.36 -9.67
CA VAL A 30 -2.98 6.66 -9.57
C VAL A 30 -2.04 7.77 -10.01
N PRO A 31 -2.41 8.61 -11.00
CA PRO A 31 -1.53 9.68 -11.48
C PRO A 31 -1.14 10.70 -10.42
N MET A 32 -2.05 11.00 -9.49
CA MET A 32 -1.83 11.94 -8.39
C MET A 32 -2.73 11.61 -7.20
N LEU A 33 -2.19 11.72 -5.98
CA LEU A 33 -2.96 11.52 -4.74
C LEU A 33 -2.55 12.54 -3.68
N PHE A 34 -3.55 13.06 -2.98
CA PHE A 34 -3.35 13.81 -1.74
C PHE A 34 -3.51 12.87 -0.54
N ILE A 35 -2.47 12.81 0.30
CA ILE A 35 -2.40 11.95 1.50
C ILE A 35 -2.50 12.84 2.75
N ARG A 36 -3.41 12.53 3.67
CA ARG A 36 -3.51 13.18 4.97
C ARG A 36 -2.46 12.60 5.93
N GLY A 37 -1.79 13.44 6.70
CA GLY A 37 -0.60 13.05 7.47
C GLY A 37 -0.86 12.20 8.71
N ASP A 38 -2.10 12.07 9.17
CA ASP A 38 -2.47 11.29 10.36
C ASP A 38 -2.36 9.77 10.15
N GLY A 39 -2.49 9.29 8.93
CA GLY A 39 -2.31 7.87 8.59
C GLY A 39 -0.88 7.44 8.25
N VAL A 40 0.10 8.37 8.27
CA VAL A 40 1.47 8.07 7.84
C VAL A 40 2.30 7.58 9.03
N ILE A 41 2.83 6.36 8.94
CA ILE A 41 3.65 5.74 10.00
C ILE A 41 5.16 5.90 9.70
N LEU A 42 5.58 5.62 8.47
CA LEU A 42 6.99 5.67 8.06
C LEU A 42 7.10 6.20 6.62
N VAL A 43 8.14 6.97 6.35
CA VAL A 43 8.54 7.40 5.00
C VAL A 43 9.98 6.96 4.78
N SER A 44 10.25 6.21 3.72
CA SER A 44 11.58 5.75 3.34
C SER A 44 11.79 5.82 1.82
N PRO A 45 13.02 6.02 1.34
CA PRO A 45 13.31 5.96 -0.10
C PRO A 45 13.08 4.56 -0.65
N GLN A 46 12.79 4.46 -1.94
CA GLN A 46 12.74 3.18 -2.64
C GLN A 46 14.13 2.56 -2.69
N LEU A 47 14.19 1.22 -2.61
CA LEU A 47 15.44 0.49 -2.74
C LEU A 47 15.98 0.71 -4.16
N ARG A 48 17.10 1.43 -4.29
CA ARG A 48 17.79 1.55 -5.58
C ARG A 48 18.55 0.25 -5.82
N LEU A 49 17.98 -0.66 -6.60
CA LEU A 49 18.75 -1.74 -7.21
C LEU A 49 19.59 -1.08 -8.31
N GLY A 50 20.87 -0.84 -8.01
CA GLY A 50 21.85 -0.29 -8.96
C GLY A 50 22.30 -1.31 -9.99
#